data_AF-A0A6C0JGH0-F1
#
_entry.id   AF-A0A6C0JGH0-F1
#
_cell.length_a   1.000
_cell.length_b   1.000
_cell.length_c   1.000
_cell.angle_alpha   90.00
_cell.angle_beta   90.00
_cell.angle_gamma   90.00
#
_symmetry.space_group_name_H-M   'P 1'
#
loop_
_entity.id
_entity.type
_entity.pdbx_description
1 polymer ?
#
loop_
_entity_poly.entity_id
_entity_poly.type
_entity_poly.pdbx_seq_one_letter_code
_entity_poly.pdbx_strand_id
1 'polypeptide(L)' 'MGLFKYINFYLFFASLVFGLFAVYMTMPDNRTILVYPTPENVSLLQYKDKTDTCFSFKQTEVSCPKDENEISKIPLQG' A
#
# COMPACT_ATOMS: atom_id res chain seq x y z
N MET A 1 16.89 -43.31 -5.52
CA MET A 1 17.58 -43.02 -4.25
C MET A 1 17.07 -41.67 -3.76
N GLY A 2 16.20 -41.63 -2.75
CA GLY A 2 15.43 -40.42 -2.40
C GLY A 2 16.10 -39.52 -1.35
N LEU A 3 15.83 -38.21 -1.44
CA LEU A 3 16.32 -37.15 -0.53
C LEU A 3 16.01 -37.42 0.95
N PHE A 4 14.92 -38.14 1.25
CA PHE A 4 14.52 -38.53 2.60
C PHE A 4 15.48 -39.53 3.29
N LYS A 5 16.52 -40.01 2.59
CA LYS A 5 17.59 -40.82 3.20
C LYS A 5 18.56 -39.97 4.06
N TYR A 6 18.66 -38.67 3.78
CA TYR A 6 19.63 -37.77 4.42
C TYR A 6 19.00 -36.73 5.34
N ILE A 7 17.68 -36.54 5.24
CA ILE A 7 16.94 -35.50 5.97
C ILE A 7 15.83 -36.15 6.79
N ASN A 8 15.83 -35.87 8.09
CA ASN A 8 14.72 -36.25 8.96
C ASN A 8 13.53 -35.32 8.71
N PHE A 9 12.46 -35.87 8.12
CA PHE A 9 11.28 -35.12 7.73
C PHE A 9 10.62 -34.38 8.90
N TYR A 10 10.52 -35.01 10.09
CA TYR A 10 9.92 -34.39 11.27
C TYR A 10 10.74 -33.20 11.76
N LEU A 11 12.06 -33.34 11.78
CA LEU A 11 12.96 -32.26 12.20
C LEU A 11 12.91 -31.09 11.21
N PHE A 12 12.93 -31.39 9.91
CA PHE A 12 12.79 -30.37 8.86
C PHE A 12 11.47 -29.61 9.00
N PHE A 13 10.35 -30.33 9.13
CA PHE A 13 9.04 -29.70 9.25
C PHE A 13 8.92 -28.84 10.52
N ALA A 14 9.44 -29.33 11.66
CA ALA A 14 9.48 -28.55 12.89
C ALA A 14 10.29 -27.26 12.70
N SER A 15 11.48 -27.34 12.11
CA SER A 15 12.31 -26.14 11.85
C SER A 15 11.64 -25.15 10.89
N LEU A 16 10.88 -25.63 9.90
CA LEU A 16 10.14 -24.79 8.97
C LEU A 16 9.03 -24.01 9.67
N VAL A 17 8.24 -24.69 10.51
CA VAL A 17 7.17 -24.06 11.29
C VAL A 17 7.72 -23.01 12.24
N PHE A 18 8.79 -23.33 12.96
CA PHE A 18 9.46 -22.35 13.84
C PHE A 18 10.02 -21.16 13.06
N GLY A 19 10.61 -21.39 11.89
CA GLY A 19 11.13 -20.33 11.03
C GLY A 19 10.03 -19.38 10.53
N LEU A 20 8.93 -19.94 10.02
CA LEU A 20 7.77 -19.15 9.57
C LEU A 20 7.15 -18.34 10.72
N PHE A 21 7.05 -18.94 11.90
CA PHE A 21 6.55 -18.27 13.09
C PHE A 21 7.44 -17.11 13.52
N ALA A 22 8.76 -17.30 13.53
CA ALA A 22 9.71 -16.25 13.87
C ALA A 22 9.63 -15.05 12.90
N VAL A 23 9.51 -15.32 11.60
CA VAL A 23 9.32 -14.28 10.58
C VAL A 23 8.01 -13.53 10.82
N TYR A 24 6.91 -14.24 11.10
CA TYR A 24 5.63 -13.61 11.37
C TYR A 24 5.67 -12.68 12.59
N MET A 25 6.31 -13.11 13.67
CA MET A 25 6.45 -12.32 14.91
C MET A 25 7.39 -11.12 14.77
N THR A 26 8.34 -11.17 13.84
CA THR A 26 9.32 -10.09 13.63
C THR A 26 8.97 -9.17 12.46
N MET A 27 7.90 -9.48 11.72
CA MET A 27 7.45 -8.65 10.61
C MET A 27 6.92 -7.31 11.16
N PRO A 28 7.36 -6.17 10.62
CA PRO A 28 6.87 -4.87 11.07
C PRO A 28 5.40 -4.67 10.70
N ASP A 29 4.69 -3.87 11.50
CA ASP A 29 3.29 -3.53 11.23
C ASP A 29 3.14 -2.81 9.88
N ASN A 30 2.14 -3.23 9.10
CA ASN A 30 1.75 -2.53 7.88
C ASN A 30 1.23 -1.12 8.24
N ARG A 31 2.01 -0.09 7.91
CA ARG A 31 1.60 1.30 8.10
C ARG A 31 0.77 1.78 6.91
N THR A 32 -0.51 2.07 7.15
CA THR A 32 -1.35 2.77 6.16
C THR A 32 -0.95 4.24 6.13
N ILE A 33 -0.36 4.69 5.02
CA ILE A 33 -0.03 6.10 4.80
C ILE A 33 -1.20 6.75 4.05
N LEU A 34 -1.83 7.75 4.67
CA LEU A 34 -2.82 8.60 4.01
C LEU A 34 -2.09 9.62 3.13
N VAL A 35 -2.15 9.41 1.82
CA VAL A 35 -1.54 10.30 0.83
C VAL A 35 -2.65 11.01 0.06
N TYR A 36 -2.60 12.34 0.05
CA TYR A 36 -3.54 13.16 -0.73
C TYR A 36 -3.08 13.26 -2.19
N PRO A 37 -4.02 13.36 -3.14
CA PRO A 37 -3.69 13.62 -4.53
C PRO A 37 -3.08 15.01 -4.69
N THR A 38 -1.87 15.06 -5.24
CA THR A 38 -1.14 16.26 -5.64
C THR A 38 -0.89 16.23 -7.14
N PRO A 39 -0.61 17.39 -7.77
CA PRO A 39 -0.17 17.48 -9.16
C PRO A 39 0.86 16.42 -9.58
N GLU A 40 1.80 16.16 -8.70
CA GLU A 40 2.96 15.32 -8.96
C GLU A 40 2.69 13.82 -8.76
N ASN A 41 1.77 13.45 -7.86
CA ASN A 41 1.56 12.04 -7.46
C ASN A 41 0.30 11.40 -8.06
N VAL A 42 -0.58 12.20 -8.67
CA VAL A 42 -1.90 11.77 -9.16
C VAL A 42 -1.85 10.63 -10.17
N SER A 43 -0.78 10.59 -10.96
CA SER A 43 -0.56 9.64 -12.05
C SER A 43 0.20 8.40 -11.58
N LEU A 44 0.79 8.47 -10.38
CA LEU A 44 1.63 7.42 -9.81
C LEU A 44 0.87 6.54 -8.81
N LEU A 45 -0.18 7.08 -8.20
CA LEU A 45 -0.91 6.43 -7.10
C LEU A 45 -2.37 6.17 -7.46
N GLN A 46 -2.91 5.07 -6.92
CA GLN A 46 -4.35 4.81 -6.86
C GLN A 46 -4.86 5.14 -5.47
N TYR A 47 -6.04 5.75 -5.41
CA TYR A 47 -6.67 6.19 -4.18
C TYR A 47 -7.81 5.25 -3.87
N LYS A 48 -7.99 4.97 -2.57
CA LYS A 48 -9.02 4.07 -2.06
C LYS A 48 -9.99 4.87 -1.21
N ASP A 49 -11.28 4.76 -1.48
CA ASP A 49 -12.32 5.43 -0.70
C ASP A 49 -12.77 4.58 0.49
N LYS A 50 -13.71 5.13 1.26
CA LYS A 50 -14.34 4.45 2.39
C LYS A 50 -15.22 3.25 1.98
N THR A 51 -15.50 3.08 0.69
CA THR A 51 -16.28 1.94 0.15
C THR A 51 -15.39 0.82 -0.39
N ASP A 52 -14.09 0.88 -0.11
CA ASP A 52 -13.06 -0.02 -0.64
C ASP A 52 -12.90 0.00 -2.17
N THR A 53 -13.41 1.03 -2.85
CA THR A 53 -13.26 1.20 -4.29
C THR A 53 -11.97 1.96 -4.62
N CYS A 54 -11.20 1.44 -5.58
CA CYS A 54 -9.97 2.09 -6.07
C CYS A 54 -10.25 2.97 -7.28
N PHE A 55 -9.70 4.19 -7.29
CA PHE A 55 -9.82 5.16 -8.38
C PHE A 55 -8.48 5.85 -8.68
N SER A 56 -8.36 6.31 -9.91
CA SER A 56 -7.26 7.16 -10.37
C SER A 56 -7.82 8.50 -10.80
N PHE A 57 -7.14 9.57 -10.38
CA PHE A 57 -7.49 10.91 -10.83
C PHE A 57 -6.72 11.24 -12.10
N LYS A 58 -7.37 11.98 -13.01
CA LYS A 58 -6.72 12.56 -14.18
C LYS A 58 -6.74 14.07 -14.03
N GLN A 59 -5.56 14.67 -14.09
CA GLN A 59 -5.44 16.12 -14.08
C GLN A 59 -5.54 16.69 -15.48
N THR A 60 -6.14 17.86 -15.55
CA THR A 60 -6.26 18.66 -16.77
C THR A 60 -5.76 20.05 -16.44
N GLU A 61 -4.75 20.50 -17.17
CA GLU A 61 -4.29 21.88 -17.08
C GLU A 61 -5.39 22.79 -17.62
N VAL A 62 -5.72 23.83 -16.85
CA VAL A 62 -6.68 24.86 -17.21
C VAL A 62 -6.05 26.23 -17.02
N SER A 63 -6.56 27.23 -17.73
CA SER A 63 -6.15 28.61 -17.49
C SER A 63 -6.64 29.04 -16.10
N CYS A 64 -5.74 29.57 -15.27
CA CYS A 64 -6.12 30.07 -13.96
C CYS A 64 -7.03 31.29 -14.11
N PRO A 65 -8.27 31.27 -13.57
CA PRO A 65 -9.17 32.41 -13.65
C PRO A 65 -8.58 33.62 -12.92
N LYS A 66 -8.87 34.82 -13.43
CA LYS A 66 -8.41 36.08 -12.82
C LYS A 66 -9.21 36.44 -11.56
N ASP A 67 -10.42 35.92 -11.44
CA ASP A 67 -11.29 36.12 -10.28
C ASP A 67 -10.98 35.04 -9.23
N GLU A 68 -10.57 35.47 -8.04
CA GLU A 68 -10.23 34.57 -6.94
C GLU A 68 -11.45 33.77 -6.43
N ASN A 69 -12.68 34.25 -6.67
CA ASN A 69 -13.90 33.57 -6.24
C ASN A 69 -14.20 32.31 -7.06
N GLU A 70 -13.64 32.21 -8.27
CA GLU A 70 -13.75 31.02 -9.12
C GLU A 70 -12.73 29.94 -8.73
N ILE A 71 -11.83 30.22 -7.80
CA ILE A 71 -10.81 29.29 -7.32
C ILE A 71 -11.34 28.52 -6.10
N SER A 72 -11.70 27.26 -6.31
CA SER A 72 -12.11 26.36 -5.23
C SER A 72 -10.92 25.99 -4.33
N LYS A 73 -10.98 26.42 -3.06
CA LYS A 73 -10.05 25.98 -2.00
C LYS A 73 -10.65 24.79 -1.26
N ILE A 74 -10.04 23.62 -1.41
CA ILE A 74 -10.46 22.41 -0.70
C ILE A 74 -9.69 22.37 0.64
N PRO A 75 -10.37 22.46 1.80
CA PRO A 75 -9.69 22.39 3.08
C PRO A 75 -9.15 20.97 3.33
N LEU A 76 -8.11 20.86 4.17
CA LEU A 76 -7.67 19.58 4.70
C LEU A 76 -8.81 18.97 5.51
N GLN A 77 -9.36 17.85 5.02
CA GLN A 77 -10.39 17.10 5.72
C GLN A 77 -9.70 16.18 6.73
N GLY A 78 -9.67 16.62 7.99
CA GLY A 78 -9.20 15.84 9.13
C GLY A 78 -10.28 14.91 9.69
#